data_AF-A0A0D8BV51-F1
#
_entry.id   AF-A0A0D8BV51-F1
#
_cell.length_a   1.000
_cell.length_b   1.000
_cell.length_c   1.000
_cell.angle_alpha   90.00
_cell.angle_beta   90.00
_cell.angle_gamma   90.00
#
_symmetry.space_group_name_H-M   'P 1'
#
loop_
_entity.id
_entity.type
_entity.pdbx_description
1 polymer ?
#
loop_
_entity_poly.entity_id
_entity_poly.type
_entity_poly.pdbx_seq_one_letter_code
_entity_poly.pdbx_strand_id
1 'polypeptide(L)'
;MSKHNVVISPEEFAKRLSEADVFSFSYKNPFVLACLYYVEGMSTVEMAELLGCEQRTIRRYMNYYGLKRFTKDYAFLVKQYGIQGALSMRKPTFYPLGRHND
;
A
#
# COMPACT_ATOMS: atom_id res chain seq x y z
N MET A 1 2.03 -17.64 11.75
CA MET A 1 2.41 -16.33 12.30
C MET A 1 1.15 -15.52 12.53
N SER A 2 0.92 -15.09 13.78
CA SER A 2 -0.30 -14.40 14.20
C SER A 2 -0.49 -13.12 13.38
N LYS A 3 -1.61 -13.03 12.64
CA LYS A 3 -1.95 -11.83 11.87
C LYS A 3 -2.43 -10.78 12.86
N HIS A 4 -1.51 -10.04 13.47
CA HIS A 4 -1.86 -8.88 14.29
C HIS A 4 -2.55 -7.86 13.38
N ASN A 5 -3.86 -7.71 13.53
CA ASN A 5 -4.62 -6.67 12.85
C ASN A 5 -4.30 -5.34 13.53
N VAL A 6 -3.43 -4.54 12.91
CA VAL A 6 -3.07 -3.22 13.43
C VAL A 6 -4.18 -2.23 13.05
N VAL A 7 -4.66 -1.47 14.03
CA VAL A 7 -5.52 -0.31 13.80
C VAL A 7 -4.67 0.92 14.11
N ILE A 8 -4.57 1.84 13.15
CA ILE A 8 -3.89 3.12 13.33
C ILE A 8 -4.96 4.14 13.71
N SER A 9 -4.77 4.83 14.85
CA SER A 9 -5.69 5.89 15.25
C SER A 9 -5.55 7.10 14.32
N PRO A 10 -6.60 7.93 14.17
CA PRO A 10 -6.52 9.15 13.38
C PRO A 10 -5.36 10.07 13.78
N GLU A 11 -5.08 10.18 15.09
CA GLU A 11 -3.99 11.01 15.63
C GLU A 11 -2.61 10.49 15.21
N GLU A 12 -2.41 9.19 15.31
CA GLU A 12 -1.15 8.55 14.91
C GLU A 12 -0.96 8.64 13.39
N PHE A 13 -2.02 8.47 12.60
CA PHE A 13 -1.95 8.66 11.15
C PHE A 13 -1.57 10.10 10.79
N ALA A 14 -2.23 11.09 11.40
CA ALA A 14 -1.95 12.51 11.16
C ALA A 14 -0.51 12.87 11.53
N LYS A 15 -0.01 12.34 12.66
CA LYS A 15 1.39 12.52 13.06
C LYS A 15 2.35 11.97 12.01
N ARG A 16 2.18 10.71 11.59
CA ARG A 16 3.05 10.07 10.57
C ARG A 16 3.01 10.79 9.24
N LEU A 17 1.84 11.32 8.86
CA LEU A 17 1.68 12.11 7.64
C LEU A 17 2.42 13.45 7.74
N SER A 18 2.38 14.11 8.90
CA SER A 18 3.11 15.37 9.13
C SER A 18 4.64 15.20 9.11
N GLU A 19 5.13 14.03 9.47
CA GLU A 19 6.55 13.66 9.44
C GLU A 19 6.99 13.08 8.08
N ALA A 20 6.06 12.85 7.15
CA ALA A 20 6.36 12.23 5.87
C ALA A 20 7.02 13.22 4.91
N ASP A 21 7.94 12.71 4.09
CA ASP A 21 8.54 13.46 3.01
C ASP A 21 7.59 13.44 1.79
N VAL A 22 6.57 14.30 1.85
CA VAL A 22 5.47 14.35 0.86
C VAL A 22 5.86 14.96 -0.48
N PHE A 23 7.08 15.49 -0.61
CA PHE A 23 7.56 16.12 -1.84
C PHE A 23 8.50 15.22 -2.65
N SER A 24 9.11 14.22 -2.03
CA SER A 24 9.97 13.29 -2.78
C SER A 24 9.18 12.17 -3.47
N PHE A 25 9.71 11.72 -4.60
CA PHE A 25 9.25 10.50 -5.26
C PHE A 25 9.91 9.28 -4.61
N SER A 26 9.45 8.91 -3.41
CA SER A 26 10.03 7.82 -2.64
C SER A 26 8.99 7.02 -1.86
N TYR A 27 9.39 5.86 -1.35
CA TYR A 27 8.53 5.04 -0.49
C TYR A 27 8.20 5.70 0.87
N LYS A 28 8.88 6.80 1.23
CA LYS A 28 8.57 7.61 2.42
C LYS A 28 7.42 8.59 2.17
N ASN A 29 6.98 8.73 0.93
CA ASN A 29 5.85 9.55 0.57
C ASN A 29 4.57 8.68 0.50
N PRO A 30 3.61 8.85 1.43
CA PRO A 30 2.38 8.08 1.43
C PRO A 30 1.54 8.28 0.16
N PHE A 31 1.58 9.47 -0.44
CA PHE A 31 0.82 9.77 -1.65
C PHE A 31 1.40 9.05 -2.87
N VAL A 32 2.72 8.93 -2.97
CA VAL A 32 3.38 8.13 -4.01
C VAL A 32 3.00 6.66 -3.86
N LEU A 33 3.09 6.10 -2.65
CA LEU A 33 2.68 4.71 -2.40
C LEU A 33 1.20 4.47 -2.75
N ALA A 34 0.31 5.38 -2.34
CA ALA A 34 -1.12 5.28 -2.59
C ALA A 34 -1.44 5.40 -4.09
N CYS A 35 -0.81 6.34 -4.80
CA CYS A 35 -1.00 6.54 -6.23
C CYS A 35 -0.56 5.31 -7.03
N LEU A 36 0.68 4.86 -6.84
CA LEU A 36 1.21 3.70 -7.56
C LEU A 36 0.39 2.44 -7.32
N TYR A 37 -0.11 2.23 -6.09
CA TYR A 37 -0.83 1.00 -5.75
C TYR A 37 -2.33 1.05 -6.11
N TYR A 38 -3.04 2.12 -5.76
CA TYR A 38 -4.50 2.20 -5.90
C TYR A 38 -4.96 2.86 -7.19
N VAL A 39 -4.10 3.62 -7.87
CA VAL A 39 -4.45 4.31 -9.12
C VAL A 39 -3.79 3.59 -10.30
N GLU A 40 -2.46 3.42 -10.25
CA GLU A 40 -1.71 2.75 -11.32
C GLU A 40 -1.82 1.22 -11.25
N GLY A 41 -2.24 0.66 -10.10
CA GLY A 41 -2.44 -0.78 -9.93
C GLY A 41 -1.15 -1.60 -9.86
N MET A 42 -0.01 -0.96 -9.57
CA MET A 42 1.27 -1.65 -9.45
C MET A 42 1.28 -2.62 -8.27
N SER A 43 1.94 -3.76 -8.46
CA SER A 43 2.29 -4.66 -7.37
C SER A 43 3.41 -4.07 -6.51
N THR A 44 3.56 -4.59 -5.29
CA THR A 44 4.65 -4.13 -4.39
C THR A 44 6.05 -4.49 -4.91
N VAL A 45 6.16 -5.42 -5.88
CA VAL A 45 7.43 -5.74 -6.54
C VAL A 45 7.74 -4.65 -7.57
N GLU A 46 6.79 -4.33 -8.44
CA GLU A 46 6.96 -3.26 -9.44
C GLU A 46 7.22 -1.89 -8.77
N MET A 47 6.52 -1.59 -7.67
CA MET A 47 6.78 -0.38 -6.88
C MET A 47 8.21 -0.36 -6.29
N ALA A 48 8.71 -1.52 -5.86
CA ALA A 48 10.05 -1.63 -5.29
C ALA A 48 11.14 -1.43 -6.35
N GLU A 49 10.95 -2.01 -7.53
CA GLU A 49 11.80 -1.79 -8.69
C GLU A 49 11.80 -0.31 -9.11
N LEU A 50 10.62 0.31 -9.20
CA LEU A 50 10.47 1.72 -9.57
C LEU A 50 11.12 2.68 -8.57
N LEU A 51 10.99 2.41 -7.27
CA LEU A 51 11.49 3.28 -6.20
C LEU A 51 12.90 2.90 -5.72
N GLY A 52 13.55 1.93 -6.37
CA GLY A 52 14.91 1.50 -6.06
C GLY A 52 15.08 0.95 -4.64
N CYS A 53 14.12 0.17 -4.15
CA CYS A 53 14.16 -0.41 -2.80
C CYS A 53 13.69 -1.87 -2.78
N GLU A 54 13.76 -2.52 -1.61
CA GLU A 54 13.24 -3.88 -1.48
C GLU A 54 11.71 -3.91 -1.34
N GLN A 55 11.06 -4.97 -1.84
CA GLN A 55 9.62 -5.20 -1.69
C GLN A 55 9.16 -5.14 -0.21
N ARG A 56 10.00 -5.60 0.74
CA ARG A 56 9.69 -5.51 2.17
C ARG A 56 9.60 -4.07 2.66
N THR A 57 10.40 -3.16 2.10
CA THR A 57 10.39 -1.72 2.43
C THR A 57 9.06 -1.10 2.02
N ILE A 58 8.57 -1.43 0.82
CA ILE A 58 7.23 -1.01 0.37
C ILE A 58 6.16 -1.50 1.34
N ARG A 59 6.13 -2.80 1.66
CA ARG A 59 5.13 -3.34 2.59
C ARG A 59 5.17 -2.69 3.97
N ARG A 60 6.38 -2.46 4.50
CA ARG A 60 6.61 -1.76 5.76
C ARG A 60 5.99 -0.37 5.74
N TYR A 61 6.30 0.44 4.73
CA TYR A 61 5.80 1.81 4.66
C TYR A 61 4.30 1.89 4.33
N MET A 62 3.78 0.96 3.52
CA MET A 62 2.33 0.80 3.36
C MET A 62 1.66 0.51 4.72
N ASN A 63 2.19 -0.42 5.52
CA ASN A 63 1.67 -0.68 6.86
C ASN A 63 1.82 0.54 7.79
N TYR A 64 2.96 1.26 7.70
CA TYR A 64 3.24 2.46 8.49
C TYR A 64 2.21 3.57 8.23
N TYR A 65 1.80 3.76 6.97
CA TYR A 65 0.77 4.75 6.60
C TYR A 65 -0.65 4.19 6.54
N GLY A 66 -0.88 2.93 6.95
CA GLY A 66 -2.22 2.34 6.95
C GLY A 66 -2.80 2.01 5.59
N LEU A 67 -1.95 1.88 4.56
CA LEU A 67 -2.32 1.53 3.20
C LEU A 67 -2.51 0.01 3.09
N LYS A 68 -3.76 -0.44 3.06
CA LYS A 68 -4.11 -1.85 2.97
C LYS A 68 -3.83 -2.43 1.59
N ARG A 69 -3.16 -3.57 1.54
CA ARG A 69 -2.94 -4.31 0.30
C ARG A 69 -4.18 -5.12 -0.09
N PHE A 70 -4.44 -5.21 -1.39
CA PHE A 70 -5.46 -6.07 -1.95
C PHE A 70 -5.20 -7.54 -1.58
N THR A 71 -6.28 -8.31 -1.41
CA THR A 71 -6.16 -9.77 -1.35
C THR A 71 -5.64 -10.32 -2.67
N LYS A 72 -5.06 -11.53 -2.65
CA LYS A 72 -4.53 -12.21 -3.84
C LYS A 72 -5.51 -12.17 -5.02
N ASP A 73 -6.78 -12.50 -4.75
CA ASP A 73 -7.79 -12.57 -5.81
C ASP A 73 -8.11 -11.21 -6.41
N TYR A 74 -8.10 -10.13 -5.61
CA TYR A 74 -8.37 -8.79 -6.14
C TYR A 74 -7.15 -8.22 -6.85
N ALA A 75 -5.95 -8.42 -6.29
CA ALA A 75 -4.69 -8.07 -6.95
C ALA A 75 -4.54 -8.77 -8.30
N PHE A 76 -5.03 -10.01 -8.43
CA PHE A 76 -5.08 -10.71 -9.71
C PHE A 76 -5.96 -9.99 -10.73
N LEU A 77 -7.16 -9.54 -10.34
CA LEU A 77 -8.03 -8.75 -11.23
C LEU A 77 -7.34 -7.45 -11.67
N VAL A 78 -6.71 -6.73 -10.74
CA VAL A 78 -5.97 -5.49 -11.05
C VAL A 78 -4.85 -5.78 -12.04
N LYS A 79 -4.11 -6.87 -11.87
CA LYS A 79 -3.05 -7.28 -12.81
C LYS A 79 -3.58 -7.59 -14.21
N GLN A 80 -4.76 -8.19 -14.33
CA GLN A 80 -5.33 -8.57 -15.63
C GLN A 80 -6.05 -7.42 -16.34
N TYR A 81 -6.72 -6.54 -15.59
CA TYR A 81 -7.69 -5.59 -16.13
C TYR A 81 -7.44 -4.13 -15.72
N GLY A 82 -6.37 -3.86 -14.97
CA GLY A 82 -6.13 -2.57 -14.32
C GLY A 82 -7.11 -2.27 -13.19
N ILE A 83 -6.93 -1.13 -12.52
CA ILE A 83 -7.79 -0.71 -11.40
C ILE A 83 -9.25 -0.54 -11.83
N GLN A 84 -9.48 0.19 -12.94
CA GLN A 84 -10.85 0.48 -13.40
C GLN A 84 -11.59 -0.79 -13.84
N GLY A 85 -10.91 -1.70 -14.54
CA GLY A 85 -11.48 -2.99 -14.92
C GLY A 85 -11.76 -3.88 -13.72
N ALA A 86 -10.89 -3.90 -12.70
CA ALA A 86 -11.14 -4.65 -11.48
C ALA A 86 -12.34 -4.08 -10.68
N LEU A 87 -12.48 -2.75 -10.62
CA LEU A 87 -13.56 -2.06 -9.91
C LEU A 87 -14.93 -2.29 -10.54
N SER A 88 -15.02 -2.37 -11.88
CA SER A 88 -16.29 -2.67 -12.56
C SER A 88 -16.77 -4.09 -12.30
N MET A 89 -15.85 -5.02 -12.04
CA MET A 89 -16.17 -6.43 -11.78
C MET A 89 -16.49 -6.70 -10.31
N ARG A 90 -15.76 -6.10 -9.36
CA ARG A 90 -15.90 -6.41 -7.93
C ARG A 90 -15.41 -5.26 -7.06
N LYS A 91 -15.98 -5.15 -5.85
CA LYS A 91 -15.45 -4.27 -4.80
C LYS A 91 -14.06 -4.76 -4.33
N PRO A 92 -13.11 -3.84 -4.07
CA PRO A 92 -11.80 -4.21 -3.54
C PRO A 92 -11.90 -4.95 -2.21
N THR A 93 -11.14 -6.03 -2.08
CA THR A 93 -10.97 -6.77 -0.82
C THR A 93 -9.52 -6.65 -0.37
N PHE A 94 -9.31 -6.50 0.94
CA PHE A 94 -8.01 -6.17 1.50
C PHE A 94 -7.56 -7.17 2.56
N TYR A 95 -6.24 -7.36 2.66
CA TYR A 95 -5.65 -7.96 3.86
C TYR A 95 -5.73 -6.98 5.05
N PRO A 96 -5.81 -7.48 6.30
CA PRO A 96 -5.64 -6.63 7.47
C PRO A 96 -4.25 -5.97 7.45
N LEU A 97 -4.13 -4.82 8.12
CA LEU A 97 -2.84 -4.15 8.26
C LEU A 97 -1.91 -5.01 9.12
N GLY A 98 -0.68 -5.17 8.66
CA GLY A 98 0.38 -5.78 9.47
C GLY A 98 1.10 -4.75 10.32
N ARG A 99 2.00 -5.22 11.19
CA ARG A 99 2.96 -4.33 11.84
C ARG A 99 3.95 -3.79 10.80
N HIS A 100 4.44 -2.57 11.03
CA HIS A 100 5.41 -1.94 10.13
C HIS A 100 6.86 -2.27 10.53
N ASN A 101 7.09 -2.68 11.77
CA ASN A 101 8.40 -2.99 12.34
C ASN A 101 8.69 -4.50 12.40
N ASP A 102 7.83 -5.33 11.80
CA ASP A 102 8.01 -6.78 11.65
C ASP A 102 8.77 -7.13 10.34
#